data_AF-A0A2N2H5Q0-F1
#
_entry.id   AF-A0A2N2H5Q0-F1
#
_cell.length_a   1.000
_cell.length_b   1.000
_cell.length_c   1.000
_cell.angle_alpha   90.00
_cell.angle_beta   90.00
_cell.angle_gamma   90.00
#
_symmetry.space_group_name_H-M   'P 1'
#
loop_
_entity.id
_entity.type
_entity.pdbx_description
1 polymer ?
#
loop_
_entity_poly.entity_id
_entity_poly.type
_entity_poly.pdbx_seq_one_letter_code
_entity_poly.pdbx_strand_id
1 'polypeptide(L)'
;MNAKDTSLQLRNAMIVSLLLAVMTGCAGSKSGSPVCGNSWLDDGEECDTVDLAGQTCASRGFSGGTLACAADCTFDTTSCLQGSCGDGVIGGTELCDGAALGGQNCRLLGFSGGTLACSAGCTYDTAGCTSSGCGNGIIEAPEVCDGSELDGQTCASQGFDGGTLACVLACDAFDTSGCHACGDGAINGTELCDGAEVGGQTCTSLGFSGGTLACAISCGSYDTAGCTTCGNNAREGSEICDGADLGGQTCTSQGFSGGTLACAGNCGALDTSGCSNCAGTILRSNWNGYDYWKVPVAGAMSDANVAAACTGCGMSAPCSGPSGCQYNDGLCLQTQNETSCGNPMLDLSSILCGSAPSSCAALYGIYQYMGYTWLSGSACGAENGEWCADGNTYSGRFALCVIAAY
;
A
#
# COMPACT_ATOMS: atom_id res chain seq x y z
N MET A 1 9.70 43.49 17.53
CA MET A 1 10.57 44.25 16.60
C MET A 1 10.20 43.77 15.20
N ASN A 2 9.61 44.47 14.23
CA ASN A 2 9.16 45.85 13.92
C ASN A 2 7.92 45.65 13.00
N ALA A 3 6.74 46.26 13.14
CA ALA A 3 6.31 47.65 12.97
C ALA A 3 6.46 48.27 11.55
N LYS A 4 5.30 48.74 11.01
CA LYS A 4 5.00 49.59 9.82
C LYS A 4 4.69 48.84 8.50
N ASP A 5 3.64 49.15 7.72
CA ASP A 5 2.98 50.45 7.46
C ASP A 5 1.45 50.35 7.22
N THR A 6 0.74 51.39 7.66
CA THR A 6 -0.71 51.61 7.48
C THR A 6 -0.89 53.04 6.96
N SER A 7 -1.13 53.25 5.66
CA SER A 7 -1.41 54.58 5.10
C SER A 7 -1.86 54.48 3.63
N LEU A 8 -3.13 54.14 3.35
CA LEU A 8 -3.80 54.57 2.11
C LEU A 8 -5.33 54.43 2.17
N GLN A 9 -5.96 55.02 3.18
CA GLN A 9 -7.39 55.31 3.20
C GLN A 9 -7.54 56.75 3.74
N LEU A 10 -8.46 57.53 3.17
CA LEU A 10 -8.84 58.90 3.55
C LEU A 10 -7.98 60.08 3.03
N ARG A 11 -8.03 60.34 1.71
CA ARG A 11 -7.98 61.70 1.14
C ARG A 11 -8.72 61.74 -0.19
N ASN A 12 -10.03 62.06 -0.17
CA ASN A 12 -10.77 62.65 -1.31
C ASN A 12 -12.25 62.93 -1.00
N ALA A 13 -12.74 62.57 0.20
CA ALA A 13 -13.99 63.08 0.72
C ALA A 13 -13.75 64.35 1.54
N MET A 14 -13.64 65.52 0.87
CA MET A 14 -14.02 66.86 1.39
C MET A 14 -13.51 67.99 0.48
N ILE A 15 -14.16 68.14 -0.68
CA ILE A 15 -14.49 69.44 -1.30
C ILE A 15 -15.84 69.17 -2.00
N VAL A 16 -16.91 68.87 -1.26
CA VAL A 16 -17.85 69.86 -0.70
C VAL A 16 -18.19 70.96 -1.71
N SER A 17 -19.27 70.69 -2.44
CA SER A 17 -20.46 71.54 -2.35
C SER A 17 -20.27 73.04 -2.55
N LEU A 18 -19.83 73.45 -3.73
CA LEU A 18 -20.06 74.81 -4.21
C LEU A 18 -20.17 74.88 -5.74
N LEU A 19 -21.14 74.19 -6.35
CA LEU A 19 -21.70 74.61 -7.66
C LEU A 19 -22.99 73.85 -8.03
N LEU A 20 -23.84 73.55 -7.05
CA LEU A 20 -25.24 73.23 -7.28
C LEU A 20 -26.07 74.52 -7.15
N ALA A 21 -25.97 75.41 -8.15
CA ALA A 21 -26.96 76.44 -8.53
C ALA A 21 -26.36 77.48 -9.50
N VAL A 22 -26.31 77.15 -10.79
CA VAL A 22 -26.68 78.10 -11.85
C VAL A 22 -27.50 77.32 -12.89
N MET A 23 -28.76 77.06 -12.55
CA MET A 23 -29.81 76.88 -13.55
C MET A 23 -30.04 78.24 -14.18
N THR A 24 -29.43 78.49 -15.35
CA THR A 24 -29.95 79.27 -16.50
C THR A 24 -28.77 79.62 -17.40
N GLY A 25 -28.67 78.95 -18.54
CA GLY A 25 -27.66 79.26 -19.56
C GLY A 25 -27.89 78.47 -20.84
N CYS A 26 -28.79 78.99 -21.68
CA CYS A 26 -29.17 78.51 -23.01
C CYS A 26 -29.65 77.05 -23.10
N ALA A 27 -30.96 76.87 -22.93
CA ALA A 27 -31.71 76.17 -23.96
C ALA A 27 -31.45 76.91 -25.29
N GLY A 28 -30.37 76.54 -25.96
CA GLY A 28 -30.25 76.77 -27.38
C GLY A 28 -31.27 75.87 -28.03
N SER A 29 -32.51 76.33 -28.11
CA SER A 29 -33.38 75.91 -29.20
C SER A 29 -32.56 76.17 -30.46
N LYS A 30 -31.93 75.12 -31.04
CA LYS A 30 -31.63 75.13 -32.47
C LYS A 30 -33.01 75.17 -33.13
N SER A 31 -33.53 76.39 -33.24
CA SER A 31 -34.71 76.73 -34.02
C SER A 31 -34.29 76.83 -35.49
N GLY A 32 -33.55 75.83 -35.97
CA GLY A 32 -33.43 75.49 -37.36
C GLY A 32 -34.20 74.19 -37.52
N SER A 33 -35.07 74.08 -38.53
CA SER A 33 -35.51 72.77 -39.00
C SER A 33 -34.29 71.87 -39.14
N PRO A 34 -34.33 70.57 -38.76
CA PRO A 34 -33.25 69.65 -39.10
C PRO A 34 -32.98 69.81 -40.60
N VAL A 35 -31.79 70.30 -40.94
CA VAL A 35 -31.41 70.58 -42.33
C VAL A 35 -30.30 69.61 -42.64
N CYS A 36 -30.65 68.60 -43.41
CA CYS A 36 -29.67 67.66 -43.90
C CYS A 36 -28.60 68.36 -44.74
N GLY A 37 -27.35 68.02 -44.47
CA GLY A 37 -26.20 68.53 -45.21
C GLY A 37 -25.54 69.75 -44.54
N ASN A 38 -25.79 69.99 -43.26
CA ASN A 38 -25.26 71.14 -42.52
C ASN A 38 -23.97 70.82 -41.74
N SER A 39 -23.49 69.57 -41.81
CA SER A 39 -22.32 69.01 -41.14
C SER A 39 -22.42 68.92 -39.62
N TRP A 40 -23.65 68.88 -39.08
CA TRP A 40 -23.95 68.56 -37.69
C TRP A 40 -25.05 67.50 -37.64
N LEU A 41 -24.83 66.42 -36.90
CA LEU A 41 -25.88 65.45 -36.62
C LEU A 41 -26.95 66.07 -35.71
N ASP A 42 -28.11 66.42 -36.27
CA ASP A 42 -29.25 66.97 -35.53
C ASP A 42 -30.23 65.87 -35.06
N ASP A 43 -31.08 66.19 -34.07
CA ASP A 43 -32.06 65.24 -33.52
C ASP A 43 -33.06 64.79 -34.61
N GLY A 44 -32.98 63.51 -35.00
CA GLY A 44 -33.83 62.89 -36.02
C GLY A 44 -33.11 62.50 -37.31
N GLU A 45 -31.83 62.83 -37.46
CA GLU A 45 -30.98 62.41 -38.60
C GLU A 45 -30.21 61.12 -38.27
N GLU A 46 -30.04 60.22 -39.24
CA GLU A 46 -29.20 59.02 -39.07
C GLU A 46 -27.71 59.32 -39.31
N CYS A 47 -27.44 60.32 -40.15
CA CYS A 47 -26.13 60.86 -40.51
C CYS A 47 -26.29 62.29 -41.04
N ASP A 48 -25.21 63.07 -41.12
CA ASP A 48 -25.17 64.34 -41.89
C ASP A 48 -23.82 64.48 -42.61
N THR A 49 -23.85 64.65 -43.94
CA THR A 49 -22.65 64.80 -44.80
C THR A 49 -21.58 63.72 -44.54
N VAL A 50 -20.50 64.08 -43.84
CA VAL A 50 -19.38 63.19 -43.49
C VAL A 50 -19.48 62.64 -42.07
N ASP A 51 -20.38 63.21 -41.25
CA ASP A 51 -20.69 62.70 -39.92
C ASP A 51 -21.67 61.53 -40.04
N LEU A 52 -21.12 60.32 -40.08
CA LEU A 52 -21.89 59.07 -40.20
C LEU A 52 -22.30 58.51 -38.83
N ALA A 53 -22.29 59.32 -37.76
CA ALA A 53 -22.60 58.88 -36.39
C ALA A 53 -21.75 57.68 -35.93
N GLY A 54 -20.50 57.59 -36.42
CA GLY A 54 -19.59 56.48 -36.14
C GLY A 54 -19.92 55.16 -36.84
N GLN A 55 -20.80 55.18 -37.84
CA GLN A 55 -21.27 53.99 -38.53
C GLN A 55 -20.46 53.69 -39.79
N THR A 56 -20.41 52.41 -40.15
CA THR A 56 -19.68 51.88 -41.31
C THR A 56 -20.56 50.88 -42.05
N CYS A 57 -20.19 50.52 -43.28
CA CYS A 57 -20.86 49.43 -43.99
C CYS A 57 -20.84 48.13 -43.17
N ALA A 58 -19.74 47.85 -42.46
CA ALA A 58 -19.62 46.69 -41.57
C ALA A 58 -20.64 46.73 -40.41
N SER A 59 -20.82 47.89 -39.76
CA SER A 59 -21.83 48.03 -38.69
C SER A 59 -23.27 48.05 -39.19
N ARG A 60 -23.47 48.04 -40.51
CA ARG A 60 -24.75 47.90 -41.21
C ARG A 60 -24.97 46.52 -41.83
N GLY A 61 -24.06 45.56 -41.59
CA GLY A 61 -24.20 44.17 -42.06
C GLY A 61 -23.60 43.87 -43.43
N PHE A 62 -22.81 44.77 -43.99
CA PHE A 62 -22.09 44.58 -45.26
C PHE A 62 -20.65 44.10 -45.03
N SER A 63 -20.05 43.43 -46.02
CA SER A 63 -18.67 42.90 -45.90
C SER A 63 -17.59 43.98 -45.97
N GLY A 64 -17.94 45.18 -46.44
CA GLY A 64 -17.05 46.32 -46.53
C GLY A 64 -17.65 47.47 -47.35
N GLY A 65 -16.81 48.35 -47.88
CA GLY A 65 -17.22 49.50 -48.70
C GLY A 65 -17.25 50.83 -47.95
N THR A 66 -17.74 51.87 -48.63
CA THR A 66 -17.83 53.23 -48.07
C THR A 66 -19.28 53.57 -47.79
N LEU A 67 -19.60 53.79 -46.51
CA LEU A 67 -20.92 54.25 -46.10
C LEU A 67 -21.00 55.75 -46.38
N ALA A 68 -22.08 56.21 -47.00
CA ALA A 68 -22.32 57.62 -47.26
C ALA A 68 -23.62 58.08 -46.58
N CYS A 69 -23.81 59.40 -46.51
CA CYS A 69 -25.05 59.98 -46.05
C CYS A 69 -25.85 60.52 -47.24
N ALA A 70 -27.10 60.09 -47.38
CA ALA A 70 -28.00 60.57 -48.43
C ALA A 70 -28.50 62.00 -48.13
N ALA A 71 -29.04 62.65 -49.16
CA ALA A 71 -29.56 64.03 -49.05
C ALA A 71 -30.81 64.15 -48.15
N ASP A 72 -31.39 63.03 -47.73
CA ASP A 72 -32.50 62.94 -46.77
C ASP A 72 -32.03 62.50 -45.37
N CYS A 73 -30.72 62.47 -45.13
CA CYS A 73 -30.09 62.13 -43.85
C CYS A 73 -30.35 60.70 -43.38
N THR A 74 -30.57 59.80 -44.34
CA THR A 74 -30.50 58.35 -44.18
C THR A 74 -29.16 57.82 -44.66
N PHE A 75 -28.75 56.63 -44.18
CA PHE A 75 -27.54 56.00 -44.66
C PHE A 75 -27.68 55.52 -46.11
N ASP A 76 -26.78 56.00 -46.98
CA ASP A 76 -26.63 55.49 -48.33
C ASP A 76 -25.68 54.29 -48.33
N THR A 77 -26.25 53.10 -48.45
CA THR A 77 -25.52 51.83 -48.51
C THR A 77 -25.21 51.37 -49.93
N THR A 78 -25.45 52.19 -50.96
CA THR A 78 -25.23 51.79 -52.37
C THR A 78 -23.76 51.54 -52.69
N SER A 79 -22.85 52.17 -51.96
CA SER A 79 -21.39 51.98 -52.05
C SER A 79 -20.85 50.99 -51.00
N CYS A 80 -21.74 50.30 -50.27
CA CYS A 80 -21.37 49.18 -49.43
C CYS A 80 -21.22 47.90 -50.27
N LEU A 81 -20.17 47.15 -49.98
CA LEU A 81 -19.90 45.86 -50.62
C LEU A 81 -20.80 44.81 -49.98
N GLN A 82 -21.69 44.20 -50.77
CA GLN A 82 -22.34 42.96 -50.36
C GLN A 82 -21.29 41.84 -50.44
N GLY A 83 -21.23 40.99 -49.40
CA GLY A 83 -20.50 39.72 -49.47
C GLY A 83 -20.94 38.99 -50.74
N SER A 84 -19.98 38.74 -51.62
CA SER A 84 -20.27 38.11 -52.91
C SER A 84 -19.94 36.66 -52.77
N CYS A 85 -20.96 35.82 -52.73
CA CYS A 85 -20.78 34.40 -52.59
C CYS A 85 -19.81 33.82 -53.64
N GLY A 86 -18.77 33.14 -53.17
CA GLY A 86 -17.69 32.56 -53.96
C GLY A 86 -16.39 33.38 -53.97
N ASP A 87 -16.20 34.35 -53.07
CA ASP A 87 -14.96 35.13 -52.97
C ASP A 87 -13.89 34.48 -52.06
N GLY A 88 -14.24 33.35 -51.43
CA GLY A 88 -13.38 32.51 -50.61
C GLY A 88 -13.26 32.95 -49.15
N VAL A 89 -14.00 33.98 -48.72
CA VAL A 89 -14.05 34.42 -47.32
C VAL A 89 -15.50 34.53 -46.84
N ILE A 90 -15.76 34.20 -45.57
CA ILE A 90 -17.12 34.35 -45.01
C ILE A 90 -17.29 35.79 -44.53
N GLY A 91 -18.21 36.55 -45.15
CA GLY A 91 -18.45 37.96 -44.84
C GLY A 91 -19.93 38.34 -44.74
N GLY A 92 -20.23 39.40 -43.97
CA GLY A 92 -21.60 39.93 -43.85
C GLY A 92 -22.61 38.89 -43.32
N THR A 93 -23.60 38.54 -44.14
CA THR A 93 -24.70 37.59 -43.80
C THR A 93 -24.50 36.17 -44.33
N GLU A 94 -23.32 35.84 -44.88
CA GLU A 94 -23.02 34.51 -45.43
C GLU A 94 -22.86 33.47 -44.31
N LEU A 95 -23.43 32.26 -44.49
CA LEU A 95 -23.20 31.14 -43.57
C LEU A 95 -21.93 30.35 -43.93
N CYS A 96 -21.53 30.40 -45.20
CA CYS A 96 -20.34 29.78 -45.77
C CYS A 96 -19.96 30.50 -47.06
N ASP A 97 -18.74 30.32 -47.58
CA ASP A 97 -18.31 30.75 -48.92
C ASP A 97 -17.41 29.69 -49.56
N GLY A 98 -17.87 29.05 -50.64
CA GLY A 98 -17.09 28.02 -51.34
C GLY A 98 -16.65 26.88 -50.40
N ALA A 99 -15.34 26.78 -50.13
CA ALA A 99 -14.77 25.82 -49.18
C ALA A 99 -14.68 26.34 -47.74
N ALA A 100 -14.89 27.63 -47.51
CA ALA A 100 -14.95 28.23 -46.19
C ALA A 100 -16.32 27.93 -45.55
N LEU A 101 -16.40 26.82 -44.80
CA LEU A 101 -17.65 26.35 -44.15
C LEU A 101 -17.84 26.91 -42.72
N GLY A 102 -16.98 27.80 -42.25
CA GLY A 102 -17.11 28.42 -40.93
C GLY A 102 -16.96 27.44 -39.76
N GLY A 103 -16.25 26.33 -39.99
CA GLY A 103 -16.11 25.25 -39.01
C GLY A 103 -17.30 24.31 -38.92
N GLN A 104 -18.39 24.55 -39.69
CA GLN A 104 -19.50 23.61 -39.78
C GLN A 104 -19.16 22.41 -40.65
N ASN A 105 -19.80 21.29 -40.34
CA ASN A 105 -19.75 20.06 -41.12
C ASN A 105 -21.09 19.33 -40.96
N CYS A 106 -21.33 18.28 -41.75
CA CYS A 106 -22.59 17.54 -41.69
C CYS A 106 -22.92 17.03 -40.27
N ARG A 107 -21.90 16.66 -39.48
CA ARG A 107 -22.09 16.19 -38.09
C ARG A 107 -22.63 17.28 -37.17
N LEU A 108 -22.11 18.49 -37.26
CA LEU A 108 -22.56 19.63 -36.45
C LEU A 108 -23.97 20.13 -36.83
N LEU A 109 -24.42 19.83 -38.05
CA LEU A 109 -25.77 20.14 -38.53
C LEU A 109 -26.79 19.01 -38.31
N GLY A 110 -26.41 17.93 -37.59
CA GLY A 110 -27.32 16.85 -37.21
C GLY A 110 -27.40 15.66 -38.17
N PHE A 111 -26.44 15.50 -39.07
CA PHE A 111 -26.34 14.36 -39.98
C PHE A 111 -25.28 13.35 -39.51
N SER A 112 -25.37 12.08 -39.92
CA SER A 112 -24.40 11.05 -39.51
C SER A 112 -23.02 11.21 -40.16
N GLY A 113 -22.93 11.94 -41.27
CA GLY A 113 -21.68 12.18 -41.98
C GLY A 113 -21.88 12.82 -43.36
N GLY A 114 -20.93 12.57 -44.27
CA GLY A 114 -20.94 13.10 -45.63
C GLY A 114 -20.11 14.38 -45.82
N THR A 115 -20.25 14.99 -46.99
CA THR A 115 -19.51 16.22 -47.38
C THR A 115 -20.47 17.40 -47.38
N LEU A 116 -20.24 18.35 -46.46
CA LEU A 116 -20.99 19.60 -46.42
C LEU A 116 -20.44 20.53 -47.51
N ALA A 117 -21.32 21.08 -48.34
CA ALA A 117 -20.96 22.05 -49.36
C ALA A 117 -21.57 23.42 -49.05
N CYS A 118 -21.04 24.47 -49.69
CA CYS A 118 -21.66 25.78 -49.68
C CYS A 118 -22.42 26.01 -50.98
N SER A 119 -23.68 26.43 -50.87
CA SER A 119 -24.50 26.75 -52.05
C SER A 119 -24.03 28.05 -52.70
N ALA A 120 -24.43 28.28 -53.96
CA ALA A 120 -24.19 29.55 -54.64
C ALA A 120 -24.95 30.75 -54.02
N GLY A 121 -25.84 30.48 -53.05
CA GLY A 121 -26.52 31.48 -52.22
C GLY A 121 -25.92 31.62 -50.81
N CYS A 122 -24.73 31.07 -50.57
CA CYS A 122 -23.99 31.16 -49.31
C CYS A 122 -24.77 30.63 -48.09
N THR A 123 -25.54 29.56 -48.34
CA THR A 123 -26.17 28.71 -47.34
C THR A 123 -25.55 27.33 -47.37
N TYR A 124 -25.62 26.60 -46.25
CA TYR A 124 -25.20 25.20 -46.23
C TYR A 124 -26.02 24.35 -47.20
N ASP A 125 -25.35 23.63 -48.08
CA ASP A 125 -25.92 22.61 -48.94
C ASP A 125 -25.70 21.23 -48.31
N THR A 126 -26.79 20.64 -47.80
CA THR A 126 -26.78 19.36 -47.11
C THR A 126 -27.04 18.17 -48.03
N ALA A 127 -27.12 18.37 -49.36
CA ALA A 127 -27.39 17.27 -50.30
C ALA A 127 -26.26 16.21 -50.31
N GLY A 128 -25.03 16.61 -49.97
CA GLY A 128 -23.89 15.71 -49.79
C GLY A 128 -23.76 15.10 -48.38
N CYS A 129 -24.66 15.44 -47.46
CA CYS A 129 -24.69 14.87 -46.12
C CYS A 129 -25.45 13.53 -46.11
N THR A 130 -24.92 12.54 -45.39
CA THR A 130 -25.55 11.23 -45.26
C THR A 130 -26.54 11.21 -44.09
N SER A 131 -27.75 10.72 -44.34
CA SER A 131 -28.86 10.63 -43.37
C SER A 131 -29.38 9.20 -43.29
N SER A 132 -28.55 8.25 -42.83
CA SER A 132 -28.98 6.86 -42.73
C SER A 132 -28.73 6.31 -41.32
N GLY A 133 -29.84 6.09 -40.61
CA GLY A 133 -30.00 5.14 -39.52
C GLY A 133 -29.55 5.63 -38.14
N CYS A 134 -28.26 5.93 -37.98
CA CYS A 134 -27.65 5.92 -36.66
C CYS A 134 -28.16 6.99 -35.68
N GLY A 135 -28.56 6.55 -34.48
CA GLY A 135 -29.05 7.37 -33.37
C GLY A 135 -30.57 7.50 -33.33
N ASN A 136 -31.31 6.69 -34.10
CA ASN A 136 -32.77 6.72 -34.17
C ASN A 136 -33.46 5.75 -33.16
N GLY A 137 -32.67 4.97 -32.43
CA GLY A 137 -33.12 3.99 -31.44
C GLY A 137 -33.64 2.67 -32.03
N ILE A 138 -33.37 2.37 -33.30
CA ILE A 138 -33.76 1.14 -34.01
C ILE A 138 -32.55 0.64 -34.78
N ILE A 139 -32.15 -0.63 -34.57
CA ILE A 139 -31.05 -1.23 -35.35
C ILE A 139 -31.56 -1.64 -36.73
N GLU A 140 -31.04 -1.00 -37.77
CA GLU A 140 -31.41 -1.22 -39.17
C GLU A 140 -30.16 -1.51 -40.02
N ALA A 141 -30.23 -2.47 -40.95
CA ALA A 141 -29.06 -2.80 -41.77
C ALA A 141 -28.56 -1.56 -42.56
N PRO A 142 -27.27 -1.17 -42.46
CA PRO A 142 -26.10 -2.00 -42.07
C PRO A 142 -25.57 -1.81 -40.63
N GLU A 143 -26.36 -1.33 -39.68
CA GLU A 143 -25.93 -1.04 -38.30
C GLU A 143 -25.65 -2.30 -37.49
N VAL A 144 -24.67 -2.19 -36.57
CA VAL A 144 -24.41 -3.20 -35.53
C VAL A 144 -25.00 -2.81 -34.17
N CYS A 145 -25.34 -1.54 -33.99
CA CYS A 145 -25.95 -0.95 -32.80
C CYS A 145 -26.58 0.41 -33.16
N ASP A 146 -27.48 0.96 -32.33
CA ASP A 146 -28.00 2.32 -32.47
C ASP A 146 -28.15 3.00 -31.09
N GLY A 147 -27.29 3.95 -30.80
CA GLY A 147 -27.34 4.70 -29.54
C GLY A 147 -27.18 3.78 -28.32
N SER A 148 -28.26 3.60 -27.55
CA SER A 148 -28.30 2.67 -26.40
C SER A 148 -28.80 1.27 -26.76
N GLU A 149 -29.30 1.06 -27.99
CA GLU A 149 -29.72 -0.24 -28.48
C GLU A 149 -28.48 -0.98 -29.02
N LEU A 150 -27.99 -1.96 -28.26
CA LEU A 150 -26.71 -2.64 -28.53
C LEU A 150 -26.90 -4.07 -29.07
N ASP A 151 -28.10 -4.44 -29.51
CA ASP A 151 -28.44 -5.81 -29.96
C ASP A 151 -28.15 -6.88 -28.89
N GLY A 152 -28.35 -6.52 -27.62
CA GLY A 152 -28.01 -7.38 -26.47
C GLY A 152 -26.51 -7.64 -26.27
N GLN A 153 -25.63 -6.94 -27.00
CA GLN A 153 -24.19 -7.01 -26.80
C GLN A 153 -23.79 -6.33 -25.49
N THR A 154 -22.75 -6.87 -24.87
CA THR A 154 -22.17 -6.41 -23.61
C THR A 154 -20.65 -6.42 -23.74
N CYS A 155 -19.94 -5.77 -22.82
CA CYS A 155 -18.47 -5.91 -22.75
C CYS A 155 -18.05 -7.39 -22.69
N ALA A 156 -18.82 -8.24 -21.97
CA ALA A 156 -18.61 -9.68 -21.91
C ALA A 156 -18.70 -10.37 -23.28
N SER A 157 -19.68 -10.02 -24.11
CA SER A 157 -19.80 -10.60 -25.46
C SER A 157 -18.76 -10.05 -26.44
N GLN A 158 -18.15 -8.90 -26.14
CA GLN A 158 -17.02 -8.33 -26.87
C GLN A 158 -15.64 -8.84 -26.39
N GLY A 159 -15.61 -9.76 -25.41
CA GLY A 159 -14.39 -10.42 -24.92
C GLY A 159 -13.71 -9.73 -23.74
N PHE A 160 -14.41 -8.85 -23.03
CA PHE A 160 -13.96 -8.20 -21.80
C PHE A 160 -14.64 -8.85 -20.58
N ASP A 161 -14.20 -8.55 -19.36
CA ASP A 161 -14.81 -9.14 -18.15
C ASP A 161 -16.02 -8.33 -17.66
N GLY A 162 -16.07 -7.03 -17.97
CA GLY A 162 -17.16 -6.16 -17.56
C GLY A 162 -17.09 -4.76 -18.15
N GLY A 163 -17.97 -3.88 -17.68
CA GLY A 163 -17.99 -2.46 -18.03
C GLY A 163 -19.24 -2.02 -18.78
N THR A 164 -19.20 -0.80 -19.31
CA THR A 164 -20.29 -0.20 -20.10
C THR A 164 -19.89 -0.18 -21.57
N LEU A 165 -20.55 -1.03 -22.36
CA LEU A 165 -20.41 -1.02 -23.80
C LEU A 165 -21.25 0.14 -24.37
N ALA A 166 -20.73 0.85 -25.36
CA ALA A 166 -21.46 1.90 -26.06
C ALA A 166 -21.47 1.66 -27.57
N CYS A 167 -22.37 2.32 -28.27
CA CYS A 167 -22.39 2.33 -29.74
C CYS A 167 -21.51 3.48 -30.26
N VAL A 168 -20.65 3.22 -31.24
CA VAL A 168 -19.92 4.31 -31.89
C VAL A 168 -20.88 5.22 -32.66
N LEU A 169 -20.54 6.49 -32.84
CA LEU A 169 -21.40 7.48 -33.51
C LEU A 169 -21.76 7.18 -34.97
N ALA A 170 -21.08 6.21 -35.58
CA ALA A 170 -21.35 5.75 -36.94
C ALA A 170 -22.17 4.45 -36.99
N CYS A 171 -22.47 3.84 -35.83
CA CYS A 171 -23.25 2.61 -35.70
C CYS A 171 -22.69 1.38 -36.45
N ASP A 172 -21.41 1.41 -36.83
CA ASP A 172 -20.71 0.34 -37.55
C ASP A 172 -19.76 -0.49 -36.66
N ALA A 173 -19.61 -0.09 -35.38
CA ALA A 173 -18.83 -0.81 -34.38
C ALA A 173 -19.33 -0.52 -32.95
N PHE A 174 -18.86 -1.31 -31.98
CA PHE A 174 -19.02 -1.01 -30.56
C PHE A 174 -17.83 -0.21 -30.04
N ASP A 175 -18.11 0.76 -29.17
CA ASP A 175 -17.11 1.45 -28.38
C ASP A 175 -16.84 0.65 -27.10
N THR A 176 -15.65 0.06 -27.03
CA THR A 176 -15.20 -0.76 -25.90
C THR A 176 -14.35 0.03 -24.89
N SER A 177 -14.22 1.35 -25.04
CA SER A 177 -13.42 2.18 -24.13
C SER A 177 -13.97 2.24 -22.69
N GLY A 178 -15.26 1.93 -22.50
CA GLY A 178 -15.89 1.77 -21.20
C GLY A 178 -15.89 0.32 -20.66
N CYS A 179 -15.30 -0.62 -21.41
CA CYS A 179 -15.11 -2.00 -21.00
C CYS A 179 -13.77 -2.17 -20.27
N HIS A 180 -13.73 -3.07 -19.30
CA HIS A 180 -12.52 -3.42 -18.55
C HIS A 180 -12.28 -4.93 -18.58
N ALA A 181 -11.02 -5.29 -18.45
CA ALA A 181 -10.58 -6.67 -18.41
C ALA A 181 -9.83 -6.92 -17.11
N CYS A 182 -10.09 -8.07 -16.50
CA CYS A 182 -9.39 -8.51 -15.32
C CYS A 182 -7.90 -8.66 -15.64
N GLY A 183 -7.05 -7.99 -14.86
CA GLY A 183 -5.62 -7.92 -15.09
C GLY A 183 -5.17 -6.68 -15.88
N ASP A 184 -6.01 -5.65 -16.01
CA ASP A 184 -5.66 -4.38 -16.66
C ASP A 184 -4.88 -3.42 -15.73
N GLY A 185 -4.72 -3.81 -14.47
CA GLY A 185 -3.97 -3.09 -13.45
C GLY A 185 -4.75 -1.96 -12.79
N ALA A 186 -6.09 -1.96 -12.87
CA ALA A 186 -6.92 -1.01 -12.15
C ALA A 186 -8.24 -1.64 -11.69
N ILE A 187 -8.48 -1.71 -10.38
CA ILE A 187 -9.77 -2.18 -9.84
C ILE A 187 -10.91 -1.24 -10.27
N ASN A 188 -11.79 -1.71 -11.15
CA ASN A 188 -12.84 -0.88 -11.73
C ASN A 188 -14.16 -1.67 -11.92
N GLY A 189 -15.27 -0.94 -12.12
CA GLY A 189 -16.60 -1.56 -12.30
C GLY A 189 -17.05 -2.48 -11.15
N THR A 190 -17.21 -3.77 -11.45
CA THR A 190 -17.65 -4.81 -10.50
C THR A 190 -16.52 -5.68 -9.97
N GLU A 191 -15.28 -5.35 -10.30
CA GLU A 191 -14.10 -6.10 -9.85
C GLU A 191 -13.90 -5.96 -8.33
N LEU A 192 -13.54 -7.08 -7.71
CA LEU A 192 -13.16 -7.12 -6.29
C LEU A 192 -11.68 -6.78 -6.10
N CYS A 193 -10.88 -7.02 -7.14
CA CYS A 193 -9.43 -6.85 -7.23
C CYS A 193 -9.00 -6.92 -8.70
N ASP A 194 -7.74 -6.58 -8.99
CA ASP A 194 -7.12 -6.76 -10.32
C ASP A 194 -5.68 -7.24 -10.16
N GLY A 195 -5.37 -8.46 -10.62
CA GLY A 195 -4.02 -9.02 -10.54
C GLY A 195 -3.43 -9.02 -9.11
N ALA A 196 -2.44 -8.15 -8.87
CA ALA A 196 -1.84 -7.96 -7.54
C ALA A 196 -2.51 -6.85 -6.70
N GLU A 197 -3.36 -6.05 -7.32
CA GLU A 197 -4.11 -4.97 -6.70
C GLU A 197 -5.37 -5.53 -6.03
N VAL A 198 -5.23 -5.91 -4.75
CA VAL A 198 -6.28 -6.60 -3.98
C VAL A 198 -7.20 -5.66 -3.19
N GLY A 199 -7.26 -4.37 -3.55
CA GLY A 199 -8.19 -3.40 -2.94
C GLY A 199 -7.97 -3.16 -1.45
N GLY A 200 -6.72 -3.31 -0.98
CA GLY A 200 -6.36 -3.19 0.43
C GLY A 200 -6.75 -4.39 1.31
N GLN A 201 -7.29 -5.47 0.72
CA GLN A 201 -7.45 -6.72 1.45
C GLN A 201 -6.11 -7.41 1.67
N THR A 202 -6.06 -8.24 2.69
CA THR A 202 -4.91 -9.07 3.04
C THR A 202 -5.41 -10.47 3.36
N CYS A 203 -4.53 -11.46 3.33
CA CYS A 203 -4.85 -12.79 3.84
C CYS A 203 -5.37 -12.71 5.30
N THR A 204 -4.83 -11.80 6.11
CA THR A 204 -5.28 -11.58 7.48
C THR A 204 -6.71 -11.02 7.57
N SER A 205 -7.11 -10.10 6.68
CA SER A 205 -8.49 -9.59 6.68
C SER A 205 -9.51 -10.64 6.22
N LEU A 206 -9.06 -11.69 5.51
CA LEU A 206 -9.86 -12.84 5.11
C LEU A 206 -9.82 -14.01 6.12
N GLY A 207 -9.15 -13.83 7.26
CA GLY A 207 -9.11 -14.81 8.36
C GLY A 207 -7.95 -15.81 8.31
N PHE A 208 -6.98 -15.62 7.40
CA PHE A 208 -5.73 -16.38 7.38
C PHE A 208 -4.70 -15.76 8.33
N SER A 209 -3.61 -16.47 8.60
CA SER A 209 -2.56 -15.98 9.51
C SER A 209 -1.64 -14.96 8.84
N GLY A 210 -1.45 -15.04 7.53
CA GLY A 210 -0.60 -14.15 6.75
C GLY A 210 -0.49 -14.60 5.29
N GLY A 211 0.60 -14.21 4.62
CA GLY A 211 0.87 -14.57 3.23
C GLY A 211 0.55 -13.49 2.20
N THR A 212 0.65 -13.84 0.93
CA THR A 212 0.41 -12.95 -0.21
C THR A 212 -0.95 -13.24 -0.81
N LEU A 213 -1.85 -12.27 -0.75
CA LEU A 213 -3.15 -12.34 -1.40
C LEU A 213 -3.02 -11.90 -2.85
N ALA A 214 -3.63 -12.64 -3.78
CA ALA A 214 -3.73 -12.26 -5.17
C ALA A 214 -5.20 -12.20 -5.60
N CYS A 215 -5.44 -11.64 -6.78
CA CYS A 215 -6.75 -11.67 -7.40
C CYS A 215 -6.92 -12.96 -8.21
N ALA A 216 -8.11 -13.57 -8.15
CA ALA A 216 -8.43 -14.67 -9.05
C ALA A 216 -8.51 -14.17 -10.50
N ILE A 217 -8.31 -15.08 -11.46
CA ILE A 217 -8.33 -14.78 -12.91
C ILE A 217 -9.65 -14.15 -13.38
N SER A 218 -10.75 -14.32 -12.62
CA SER A 218 -12.05 -13.73 -12.94
C SER A 218 -12.34 -12.40 -12.23
N CYS A 219 -11.44 -11.91 -11.37
CA CYS A 219 -11.58 -10.71 -10.56
C CYS A 219 -12.82 -10.62 -9.63
N GLY A 220 -13.68 -11.66 -9.60
CA GLY A 220 -14.84 -11.78 -8.71
C GLY A 220 -14.54 -12.43 -7.35
N SER A 221 -13.30 -12.84 -7.12
CA SER A 221 -12.85 -13.48 -5.88
C SER A 221 -11.34 -13.29 -5.68
N TYR A 222 -10.88 -13.46 -4.45
CA TYR A 222 -9.45 -13.50 -4.15
C TYR A 222 -8.88 -14.91 -4.35
N ASP A 223 -7.66 -14.98 -4.90
CA ASP A 223 -6.84 -16.18 -4.87
C ASP A 223 -6.10 -16.25 -3.54
N THR A 224 -6.50 -17.20 -2.69
CA THR A 224 -5.93 -17.42 -1.35
C THR A 224 -4.84 -18.48 -1.35
N ALA A 225 -4.39 -18.98 -2.50
CA ALA A 225 -3.34 -20.02 -2.56
C ALA A 225 -1.99 -19.53 -1.98
N GLY A 226 -1.75 -18.22 -1.99
CA GLY A 226 -0.57 -17.61 -1.35
C GLY A 226 -0.76 -17.24 0.13
N CYS A 227 -1.93 -17.50 0.72
CA CYS A 227 -2.19 -17.24 2.13
C CYS A 227 -1.71 -18.39 3.02
N THR A 228 -1.14 -18.05 4.18
CA THR A 228 -0.61 -19.03 5.15
C THR A 228 -1.58 -19.25 6.31
N THR A 229 -1.61 -20.47 6.83
CA THR A 229 -2.51 -20.87 7.92
C THR A 229 -1.74 -21.49 9.06
N CYS A 230 -1.60 -20.73 10.15
CA CYS A 230 -0.99 -21.25 11.37
C CYS A 230 -1.82 -22.40 11.97
N GLY A 231 -1.16 -23.51 12.26
CA GLY A 231 -1.74 -24.70 12.85
C GLY A 231 -2.10 -25.81 11.86
N ASN A 232 -1.65 -25.73 10.61
CA ASN A 232 -1.86 -26.77 9.59
C ASN A 232 -0.74 -27.84 9.56
N ASN A 233 0.27 -27.72 10.43
CA ASN A 233 1.49 -28.53 10.51
C ASN A 233 2.42 -28.46 9.28
N ALA A 234 2.37 -27.37 8.50
CA ALA A 234 3.28 -27.12 7.41
C ALA A 234 3.83 -25.69 7.53
N ARG A 235 5.15 -25.53 7.66
CA ARG A 235 5.76 -24.19 7.65
C ARG A 235 5.68 -23.56 6.26
N GLU A 236 4.97 -22.45 6.14
CA GLU A 236 4.70 -21.74 4.90
C GLU A 236 5.03 -20.24 5.04
N GLY A 237 5.53 -19.62 3.97
CA GLY A 237 5.78 -18.18 3.94
C GLY A 237 6.73 -17.68 5.04
N SER A 238 6.19 -16.87 5.96
CA SER A 238 6.94 -16.20 7.05
C SER A 238 6.88 -16.92 8.40
N GLU A 239 6.34 -18.14 8.44
CA GLU A 239 6.24 -18.92 9.67
C GLU A 239 7.61 -19.39 10.15
N ILE A 240 7.86 -19.25 11.45
CA ILE A 240 9.07 -19.81 12.09
C ILE A 240 8.85 -21.30 12.39
N CYS A 241 7.63 -21.66 12.76
CA CYS A 241 7.15 -23.00 13.06
C CYS A 241 5.66 -23.10 12.71
N ASP A 242 5.13 -24.32 12.58
CA ASP A 242 3.69 -24.55 12.50
C ASP A 242 3.33 -25.84 13.26
N GLY A 243 2.53 -25.72 14.32
CA GLY A 243 2.07 -26.87 15.09
C GLY A 243 3.24 -27.73 15.58
N ALA A 244 3.36 -28.95 15.05
CA ALA A 244 4.47 -29.86 15.32
C ALA A 244 5.70 -29.67 14.41
N ASP A 245 5.58 -28.98 13.28
CA ASP A 245 6.71 -28.62 12.43
C ASP A 245 7.47 -27.43 13.03
N LEU A 246 8.38 -27.74 13.95
CA LEU A 246 9.27 -26.77 14.60
C LEU A 246 10.52 -26.47 13.76
N GLY A 247 10.60 -26.97 12.53
CA GLY A 247 11.78 -26.78 11.68
C GLY A 247 13.06 -27.42 12.20
N GLY A 248 12.93 -28.54 12.90
CA GLY A 248 14.05 -29.22 13.55
C GLY A 248 14.60 -28.50 14.78
N GLN A 249 13.94 -27.43 15.24
CA GLN A 249 14.31 -26.75 16.47
C GLN A 249 13.91 -27.59 17.68
N THR A 250 14.72 -27.50 18.72
CA THR A 250 14.54 -28.19 20.00
C THR A 250 14.83 -27.21 21.13
N CYS A 251 14.42 -27.51 22.36
CA CYS A 251 14.82 -26.70 23.51
C CYS A 251 16.35 -26.58 23.61
N THR A 252 17.09 -27.64 23.25
CA THR A 252 18.55 -27.64 23.22
C THR A 252 19.12 -26.65 22.19
N SER A 253 18.54 -26.56 20.99
CA SER A 253 18.99 -25.59 19.99
C SER A 253 18.61 -24.15 20.33
N GLN A 254 17.62 -23.94 21.19
CA GLN A 254 17.23 -22.62 21.73
C GLN A 254 18.01 -22.23 23.01
N GLY A 255 19.02 -23.00 23.41
CA GLY A 255 19.89 -22.69 24.54
C GLY A 255 19.43 -23.22 25.90
N PHE A 256 18.39 -24.06 25.94
CA PHE A 256 17.94 -24.75 27.14
C PHE A 256 18.61 -26.13 27.27
N SER A 257 18.59 -26.74 28.45
CA SER A 257 19.20 -28.06 28.63
C SER A 257 18.32 -29.22 28.12
N GLY A 258 17.02 -29.00 27.92
CA GLY A 258 16.04 -30.00 27.48
C GLY A 258 14.60 -29.49 27.57
N GLY A 259 13.62 -30.39 27.58
CA GLY A 259 12.18 -30.06 27.67
C GLY A 259 11.42 -30.22 26.35
N THR A 260 10.19 -29.72 26.31
CA THR A 260 9.30 -29.77 25.13
C THR A 260 9.17 -28.38 24.54
N LEU A 261 9.70 -28.20 23.33
CA LEU A 261 9.53 -26.97 22.55
C LEU A 261 8.18 -27.03 21.84
N ALA A 262 7.47 -25.92 21.78
CA ALA A 262 6.22 -25.79 21.04
C ALA A 262 6.28 -24.63 20.05
N CYS A 263 5.32 -24.58 19.14
CA CYS A 263 5.10 -23.42 18.29
C CYS A 263 4.12 -22.45 18.96
N ALA A 264 4.41 -21.15 18.95
CA ALA A 264 3.45 -20.16 19.42
C ALA A 264 2.19 -20.17 18.54
N GLY A 265 1.02 -19.87 19.12
CA GLY A 265 -0.27 -19.95 18.41
C GLY A 265 -0.43 -18.99 17.22
N ASN A 266 0.53 -18.10 16.98
CA ASN A 266 0.59 -17.23 15.80
C ASN A 266 1.70 -17.62 14.81
N CYS A 267 2.43 -18.72 15.06
CA CYS A 267 3.50 -19.25 14.23
C CYS A 267 4.70 -18.30 13.99
N GLY A 268 4.70 -17.13 14.63
CA GLY A 268 5.74 -16.10 14.51
C GLY A 268 6.87 -16.26 15.51
N ALA A 269 6.81 -17.27 16.38
CA ALA A 269 7.84 -17.57 17.37
C ALA A 269 7.74 -19.01 17.86
N LEU A 270 8.84 -19.52 18.39
CA LEU A 270 8.86 -20.74 19.18
C LEU A 270 8.42 -20.41 20.61
N ASP A 271 7.57 -21.26 21.19
CA ASP A 271 7.18 -21.21 22.58
C ASP A 271 8.14 -22.07 23.42
N THR A 272 8.95 -21.39 24.23
CA THR A 272 9.96 -22.01 25.11
C THR A 272 9.45 -22.23 26.53
N SER A 273 8.18 -21.98 26.83
CA SER A 273 7.61 -22.17 28.17
C SER A 273 7.66 -23.63 28.66
N GLY A 274 7.64 -24.60 27.73
CA GLY A 274 7.85 -26.02 28.00
C GLY A 274 9.31 -26.47 28.03
N CYS A 275 10.26 -25.56 27.79
CA CYS A 275 11.68 -25.86 27.84
C CYS A 275 12.23 -25.81 29.28
N SER A 276 13.09 -26.77 29.59
CA SER A 276 13.69 -26.96 30.90
C SER A 276 15.14 -26.50 30.93
N ASN A 277 15.47 -25.70 31.93
CA ASN A 277 16.87 -25.39 32.29
C ASN A 277 17.61 -26.58 32.94
N CYS A 278 16.90 -27.68 33.25
CA CYS A 278 17.50 -28.95 33.70
C CYS A 278 16.96 -30.19 32.98
N ALA A 279 17.87 -31.00 32.42
CA ALA A 279 17.61 -32.36 31.95
C ALA A 279 18.23 -33.42 32.88
N GLY A 280 18.42 -33.10 34.16
CA GLY A 280 18.99 -34.04 35.13
C GLY A 280 18.04 -35.18 35.51
N THR A 281 18.58 -36.29 36.00
CA THR A 281 17.80 -37.37 36.61
C THR A 281 18.27 -37.64 38.04
N ILE A 282 17.35 -37.96 38.94
CA ILE A 282 17.68 -38.35 40.32
C ILE A 282 18.55 -39.62 40.30
N LEU A 283 19.71 -39.54 40.95
CA LEU A 283 20.57 -40.67 41.28
C LEU A 283 20.18 -41.30 42.60
N ARG A 284 19.97 -40.46 43.62
CA ARG A 284 19.59 -40.88 44.96
C ARG A 284 18.70 -39.84 45.60
N SER A 285 17.49 -40.24 45.98
CA SER A 285 16.59 -39.37 46.73
C SER A 285 16.81 -39.49 48.25
N ASN A 286 16.57 -38.37 48.93
CA ASN A 286 16.51 -38.20 50.37
C ASN A 286 17.64 -38.90 51.15
N TRP A 287 18.89 -38.67 50.71
CA TRP A 287 20.05 -39.10 51.47
C TRP A 287 20.42 -38.01 52.48
N ASN A 288 20.01 -38.22 53.73
CA ASN A 288 20.18 -37.28 54.86
C ASN A 288 19.75 -35.85 54.52
N GLY A 289 18.58 -35.68 53.90
CA GLY A 289 18.02 -34.37 53.59
C GLY A 289 18.48 -33.76 52.26
N TYR A 290 19.14 -34.53 51.39
CA TYR A 290 19.48 -34.08 50.03
C TYR A 290 19.09 -35.10 48.97
N ASP A 291 18.61 -34.59 47.84
CA ASP A 291 18.47 -35.35 46.60
C ASP A 291 19.73 -35.14 45.74
N TYR A 292 20.31 -36.24 45.29
CA TYR A 292 21.45 -36.27 44.39
C TYR A 292 20.97 -36.54 42.97
N TRP A 293 21.47 -35.73 42.04
CA TRP A 293 21.10 -35.72 40.64
C TRP A 293 22.34 -35.91 39.77
N LYS A 294 22.16 -36.58 38.63
CA LYS A 294 23.10 -36.49 37.51
C LYS A 294 22.58 -35.42 36.55
N VAL A 295 23.36 -34.39 36.29
CA VAL A 295 22.99 -33.27 35.42
C VAL A 295 23.93 -33.25 34.21
N PRO A 296 23.43 -33.24 32.96
CA PRO A 296 24.30 -33.19 31.79
C PRO A 296 25.21 -31.96 31.79
N VAL A 297 26.47 -32.14 31.40
CA VAL A 297 27.45 -31.05 31.26
C VAL A 297 27.85 -30.92 29.80
N ALA A 298 27.79 -29.69 29.27
CA ALA A 298 28.33 -29.36 27.97
C ALA A 298 29.84 -29.07 28.07
N GLY A 299 30.64 -29.67 27.19
CA GLY A 299 32.09 -29.45 27.15
C GLY A 299 32.88 -30.33 28.13
N ALA A 300 34.08 -29.87 28.50
CA ALA A 300 35.00 -30.60 29.38
C ALA A 300 34.45 -30.74 30.80
N MET A 301 34.81 -31.82 31.50
CA MET A 301 34.38 -32.06 32.89
C MET A 301 35.32 -31.35 33.88
N SER A 302 35.50 -30.05 33.72
CA SER A 302 36.19 -29.20 34.68
C SER A 302 35.27 -28.88 35.87
N ASP A 303 35.87 -28.51 37.01
CA ASP A 303 35.14 -28.02 38.18
C ASP A 303 34.22 -26.84 37.84
N ALA A 304 34.69 -25.94 36.96
CA ALA A 304 33.89 -24.81 36.47
C ALA A 304 32.63 -25.26 35.75
N ASN A 305 32.75 -26.21 34.82
CA ASN A 305 31.62 -26.68 34.03
C ASN A 305 30.65 -27.53 34.87
N VAL A 306 31.18 -28.32 35.81
CA VAL A 306 30.36 -29.08 36.78
C VAL A 306 29.56 -28.13 37.68
N ALA A 307 30.20 -27.13 38.27
CA ALA A 307 29.53 -26.13 39.11
C ALA A 307 28.51 -25.30 38.31
N ALA A 308 28.86 -24.89 37.08
CA ALA A 308 27.96 -24.17 36.19
C ALA A 308 26.72 -24.99 35.82
N ALA A 309 26.87 -26.28 35.56
CA ALA A 309 25.74 -27.16 35.26
C ALA A 309 24.79 -27.31 36.46
N CYS A 310 25.32 -27.47 37.68
CA CYS A 310 24.50 -27.54 38.88
C CYS A 310 23.78 -26.21 39.17
N THR A 311 24.50 -25.10 39.12
CA THR A 311 23.94 -23.77 39.42
C THR A 311 22.94 -23.30 38.36
N GLY A 312 23.19 -23.58 37.08
CA GLY A 312 22.21 -23.39 35.99
C GLY A 312 20.92 -24.17 36.21
N CYS A 313 20.98 -25.18 37.08
CA CYS A 313 19.87 -26.00 37.49
C CYS A 313 19.19 -25.60 38.81
N GLY A 314 19.60 -24.49 39.43
CA GLY A 314 19.16 -24.15 40.79
C GLY A 314 19.61 -25.16 41.85
N MET A 315 20.58 -26.02 41.52
CA MET A 315 21.19 -27.00 42.39
C MET A 315 22.59 -26.52 42.80
N SER A 316 23.25 -27.26 43.69
CA SER A 316 24.64 -27.02 44.06
C SER A 316 25.50 -28.24 43.76
N ALA A 317 26.78 -28.04 43.46
CA ALA A 317 27.73 -29.16 43.43
C ALA A 317 28.07 -29.57 44.88
N PRO A 318 28.01 -30.86 45.26
CA PRO A 318 28.37 -31.28 46.60
C PRO A 318 29.88 -31.26 46.81
N CYS A 319 30.33 -30.82 48.00
CA CYS A 319 31.74 -30.88 48.37
C CYS A 319 32.25 -32.32 48.49
N SER A 320 33.53 -32.55 48.18
CA SER A 320 34.20 -33.82 48.49
C SER A 320 34.53 -33.92 49.97
N GLY A 321 34.02 -34.95 50.63
CA GLY A 321 34.29 -35.26 52.04
C GLY A 321 33.68 -34.27 53.05
N PRO A 322 34.15 -34.31 54.32
CA PRO A 322 33.57 -33.55 55.42
C PRO A 322 34.04 -32.10 55.44
N SER A 323 33.41 -31.29 56.29
CA SER A 323 33.81 -29.90 56.53
C SER A 323 35.30 -29.80 56.86
N GLY A 324 36.01 -28.87 56.21
CA GLY A 324 37.47 -28.69 56.37
C GLY A 324 38.33 -29.58 55.46
N CYS A 325 37.72 -30.32 54.52
CA CYS A 325 38.46 -30.99 53.46
C CYS A 325 39.28 -29.99 52.62
N GLN A 326 40.49 -30.37 52.21
CA GLN A 326 41.38 -29.52 51.39
C GLN A 326 40.80 -29.16 50.01
N TYR A 327 39.81 -29.93 49.53
CA TYR A 327 39.11 -29.70 48.27
C TYR A 327 37.78 -28.95 48.45
N ASN A 328 37.49 -28.47 49.66
CA ASN A 328 36.37 -27.57 49.91
C ASN A 328 36.89 -26.13 49.90
N ASP A 329 36.54 -25.40 48.85
CA ASP A 329 36.94 -24.01 48.59
C ASP A 329 35.80 -23.00 48.84
N GLY A 330 34.69 -23.46 49.42
CA GLY A 330 33.51 -22.63 49.70
C GLY A 330 32.58 -22.38 48.51
N LEU A 331 32.85 -22.96 47.33
CA LEU A 331 31.97 -22.86 46.15
C LEU A 331 31.04 -24.07 45.99
N CYS A 332 31.33 -25.15 46.70
CA CYS A 332 30.48 -26.34 46.79
C CYS A 332 29.57 -26.31 48.03
N LEU A 333 28.52 -27.14 48.01
CA LEU A 333 27.62 -27.33 49.14
C LEU A 333 28.07 -28.52 50.01
N GLN A 334 28.34 -28.25 51.28
CA GLN A 334 28.74 -29.28 52.25
C GLN A 334 27.51 -30.06 52.76
N THR A 335 27.23 -31.22 52.18
CA THR A 335 26.08 -32.07 52.60
C THR A 335 26.36 -32.90 53.86
N GLN A 336 27.65 -33.12 54.18
CA GLN A 336 28.13 -34.03 55.26
C GLN A 336 27.83 -35.53 55.02
N ASN A 337 27.39 -35.89 53.82
CA ASN A 337 27.07 -37.28 53.47
C ASN A 337 28.29 -38.10 53.09
N GLU A 338 29.27 -37.47 52.44
CA GLU A 338 30.57 -38.07 52.16
C GLU A 338 31.52 -37.79 53.31
N THR A 339 32.15 -38.85 53.83
CA THR A 339 33.00 -38.80 55.02
C THR A 339 34.49 -38.72 54.70
N SER A 340 34.86 -38.87 53.42
CA SER A 340 36.25 -38.97 53.00
C SER A 340 36.66 -37.84 52.04
N CYS A 341 37.68 -37.08 52.43
CA CYS A 341 38.15 -35.90 51.67
C CYS A 341 38.77 -36.25 50.31
N GLY A 342 39.55 -37.33 50.24
CA GLY A 342 40.25 -37.73 49.01
C GLY A 342 39.50 -38.74 48.14
N ASN A 343 38.29 -39.14 48.56
CA ASN A 343 37.56 -40.25 47.97
C ASN A 343 36.11 -39.83 47.67
N PRO A 344 35.90 -38.94 46.70
CA PRO A 344 34.55 -38.48 46.33
C PRO A 344 33.69 -39.62 45.79
N MET A 345 32.38 -39.54 46.04
CA MET A 345 31.37 -40.53 45.67
C MET A 345 31.54 -41.92 46.32
N LEU A 346 32.42 -42.09 47.29
CA LEU A 346 32.69 -43.41 47.89
C LEU A 346 31.52 -43.89 48.74
N ASP A 347 30.95 -43.01 49.58
CA ASP A 347 29.79 -43.36 50.39
C ASP A 347 28.55 -43.49 49.50
N LEU A 348 28.41 -42.63 48.48
CA LEU A 348 27.36 -42.72 47.46
C LEU A 348 27.42 -44.05 46.69
N SER A 349 28.60 -44.50 46.24
CA SER A 349 28.75 -45.75 45.49
C SER A 349 28.46 -46.98 46.34
N SER A 350 28.84 -46.92 47.63
CA SER A 350 28.51 -47.96 48.61
C SER A 350 27.00 -48.12 48.77
N ILE A 351 26.26 -47.01 48.81
CA ILE A 351 24.78 -47.02 48.92
C ILE A 351 24.12 -47.48 47.63
N LEU A 352 24.61 -47.02 46.47
CA LEU A 352 23.99 -47.32 45.17
C LEU A 352 24.30 -48.74 44.68
N CYS A 353 25.52 -49.21 44.89
CA CYS A 353 26.06 -50.42 44.26
C CYS A 353 26.71 -51.41 45.24
N GLY A 354 27.01 -51.01 46.48
CA GLY A 354 27.80 -51.81 47.42
C GLY A 354 29.25 -52.02 46.98
N SER A 355 29.77 -51.17 46.08
CA SER A 355 31.10 -51.30 45.48
C SER A 355 31.80 -49.94 45.37
N ALA A 356 33.09 -49.96 45.00
CA ALA A 356 33.84 -48.74 44.71
C ALA A 356 33.26 -48.03 43.46
N PRO A 357 33.46 -46.71 43.30
CA PRO A 357 32.84 -45.96 42.20
C PRO A 357 33.24 -46.46 40.81
N SER A 358 34.48 -46.93 40.63
CA SER A 358 34.96 -47.54 39.37
C SER A 358 34.24 -48.84 38.98
N SER A 359 33.51 -49.45 39.92
CA SER A 359 32.72 -50.68 39.73
C SER A 359 31.22 -50.46 39.95
N CYS A 360 30.77 -49.19 40.02
CA CYS A 360 29.38 -48.83 40.23
C CYS A 360 28.78 -48.28 38.95
N ALA A 361 28.06 -49.12 38.21
CA ALA A 361 27.49 -48.75 36.91
C ALA A 361 26.54 -47.54 36.98
N ALA A 362 25.92 -47.29 38.13
CA ALA A 362 25.08 -46.11 38.35
C ALA A 362 25.86 -44.78 38.33
N LEU A 363 27.17 -44.81 38.59
CA LEU A 363 28.05 -43.65 38.64
C LEU A 363 28.89 -43.43 37.38
N TYR A 364 28.82 -44.33 36.40
CA TYR A 364 29.64 -44.20 35.20
C TYR A 364 29.33 -42.92 34.43
N GLY A 365 30.39 -42.17 34.13
CA GLY A 365 30.31 -40.86 33.49
C GLY A 365 29.82 -39.75 34.40
N ILE A 366 29.88 -39.91 35.73
CA ILE A 366 29.50 -38.88 36.70
C ILE A 366 30.75 -38.29 37.33
N TYR A 367 30.80 -36.97 37.37
CA TYR A 367 31.95 -36.20 37.86
C TYR A 367 31.52 -35.33 39.03
N GLN A 368 32.32 -35.40 40.10
CA GLN A 368 32.14 -34.60 41.30
C GLN A 368 33.17 -33.47 41.35
N TYR A 369 32.71 -32.31 41.78
CA TYR A 369 33.51 -31.11 42.00
C TYR A 369 34.60 -31.31 43.08
N MET A 370 35.81 -30.80 42.84
CA MET A 370 37.00 -30.98 43.68
C MET A 370 37.73 -29.67 44.06
N GLY A 371 37.03 -28.53 44.04
CA GLY A 371 37.48 -27.30 44.68
C GLY A 371 38.60 -26.53 43.98
N TYR A 372 38.66 -26.57 42.64
CA TYR A 372 39.64 -25.90 41.75
C TYR A 372 41.13 -26.21 42.01
N THR A 373 41.45 -26.95 43.07
CA THR A 373 42.79 -27.24 43.55
C THR A 373 43.28 -28.61 43.08
N TRP A 374 42.36 -29.50 42.72
CA TRP A 374 42.68 -30.81 42.19
C TRP A 374 42.95 -30.73 40.68
N LEU A 375 44.14 -31.20 40.28
CA LEU A 375 44.59 -31.32 38.87
C LEU A 375 44.21 -30.11 37.98
N SER A 376 44.52 -28.89 38.44
CA SER A 376 44.25 -27.64 37.70
C SER A 376 42.76 -27.40 37.43
N GLY A 377 41.89 -27.65 38.42
CA GLY A 377 40.45 -27.42 38.33
C GLY A 377 39.69 -28.48 37.56
N SER A 378 40.20 -29.71 37.59
CA SER A 378 39.51 -30.89 37.07
C SER A 378 38.45 -31.37 38.04
N ALA A 379 37.34 -31.91 37.55
CA ALA A 379 36.41 -32.67 38.38
C ALA A 379 36.82 -34.15 38.42
N CYS A 380 36.53 -34.83 39.52
CA CYS A 380 36.89 -36.24 39.73
C CYS A 380 35.75 -37.17 39.26
N GLY A 381 36.03 -37.97 38.23
CA GLY A 381 35.03 -38.84 37.57
C GLY A 381 35.04 -40.29 38.03
N ALA A 382 33.88 -40.94 37.94
CA ALA A 382 33.76 -42.40 37.95
C ALA A 382 33.49 -42.90 36.53
N GLU A 383 34.37 -43.75 36.01
CA GLU A 383 34.29 -44.39 34.70
C GLU A 383 34.38 -45.91 34.87
N ASN A 384 34.07 -46.68 33.82
CA ASN A 384 34.09 -48.14 33.93
C ASN A 384 35.51 -48.68 34.13
N GLY A 385 35.84 -49.10 35.36
CA GLY A 385 37.16 -49.56 35.75
C GLY A 385 38.14 -48.47 36.17
N GLU A 386 37.72 -47.20 36.18
CA GLU A 386 38.57 -46.06 36.56
C GLU A 386 37.81 -45.15 37.54
N TRP A 387 38.48 -44.69 38.58
CA TRP A 387 37.89 -43.74 39.52
C TRP A 387 38.87 -42.66 39.91
N CYS A 388 38.31 -41.47 40.04
CA CYS A 388 39.00 -40.21 39.97
C CYS A 388 39.73 -39.98 38.66
N ALA A 389 39.02 -40.30 37.57
CA ALA A 389 39.41 -39.93 36.21
C ALA A 389 39.53 -38.40 36.11
N ASP A 390 40.58 -37.92 35.43
CA ASP A 390 40.82 -36.49 35.19
C ASP A 390 39.75 -35.94 34.24
N GLY A 391 38.75 -35.24 34.78
CA GLY A 391 37.65 -34.64 34.04
C GLY A 391 38.04 -33.64 32.95
N ASN A 392 39.23 -33.04 33.02
CA ASN A 392 39.73 -32.20 31.91
C ASN A 392 40.01 -32.99 30.63
N THR A 393 40.11 -34.32 30.71
CA THR A 393 40.30 -35.22 29.56
C THR A 393 38.98 -35.81 29.01
N TYR A 394 37.85 -35.55 29.68
CA TYR A 394 36.53 -36.05 29.31
C TYR A 394 35.58 -34.89 28.98
N SER A 395 34.57 -35.17 28.16
CA SER A 395 33.52 -34.21 27.81
C SER A 395 32.18 -34.90 27.58
N GLY A 396 31.08 -34.12 27.68
CA GLY A 396 29.72 -34.64 27.44
C GLY A 396 29.31 -35.71 28.44
N ARG A 397 29.68 -35.53 29.71
CA ARG A 397 29.37 -36.40 30.83
C ARG A 397 28.40 -35.69 31.78
N PHE A 398 28.23 -36.20 33.00
CA PHE A 398 27.26 -35.67 33.96
C PHE A 398 27.97 -35.10 35.19
N ALA A 399 27.48 -33.96 35.68
CA ALA A 399 27.80 -33.41 36.98
C ALA A 399 27.00 -34.13 38.07
N LEU A 400 27.63 -34.39 39.20
CA LEU A 400 26.94 -34.72 40.43
C LEU A 400 26.42 -33.43 41.06
N CYS A 401 25.11 -33.27 41.15
CA CYS A 401 24.47 -32.10 41.74
C CYS A 401 23.56 -32.49 42.89
N VAL A 402 23.32 -31.57 43.82
CA VAL A 402 22.45 -31.76 44.98
C VAL A 402 21.47 -30.62 45.16
N ILE A 403 20.30 -30.95 45.70
CA ILE A 403 19.29 -30.00 46.17
C ILE A 403 18.74 -30.50 47.51
N ALA A 404 18.35 -29.59 48.40
CA ALA A 404 17.72 -29.97 49.67
C ALA A 404 16.43 -30.75 49.39
N ALA A 405 16.28 -31.91 50.03
CA ALA A 405 15.06 -32.71 49.98
C ALA A 405 14.02 -32.08 50.93
N TYR A 406 12.78 -31.95 50.44
CA TYR A 406 11.66 -31.39 51.20
C TYR A 406 10.96 -32.42 52.08
#